data_AF-A0A2B4RHP3-F1
#
_entry.id   AF-A0A2B4RHP3-F1
#
_cell.length_a   1.000
_cell.length_b   1.000
_cell.length_c   1.000
_cell.angle_alpha   90.00
_cell.angle_beta   90.00
_cell.angle_gamma   90.00
#
_symmetry.space_group_name_H-M   'P 1'
#
loop_
_entity.id
_entity.type
_entity.pdbx_description
1 polymer ?
#
loop_
_entity_poly.entity_id
_entity_poly.type
_entity_poly.pdbx_seq_one_letter_code
_entity_poly.pdbx_strand_id
1 'polypeptide(L)'
;MAVLGNDKRWLVTLAALNKVLAPVLRAIVKQGMDYFYEFVDNHLNGLLTPCSLKTLTKTDVCHLAATPSLASALKDLNFGNINNNSGKNKAACNCTVNSSVDLAKLYLPNYLAKFSAFDKSMDLSAALNLLGYRKYRSQIFLSSDPLHNIQSMADDVRENVRNPASHFDESHWSQIVFDQCFDKIKALVQCLPLNAVKEKELLDQLSEWKTIGFQLIVDEDVKDLMEQFQNDKPTRDEIEKIMEKHSTRNRTFFSERMDTFQNVVLSELQD
;
A
#
# COMPACT_ATOMS: atom_id res chain seq x y z
N MET A 1 30.04 8.04 -3.61
CA MET A 1 28.64 8.03 -3.12
C MET A 1 28.69 8.14 -1.61
N ALA A 2 27.97 9.08 -1.00
CA ALA A 2 27.87 9.16 0.46
C ALA A 2 27.20 7.88 0.98
N VAL A 3 27.84 7.20 1.91
CA VAL A 3 27.27 6.00 2.54
C VAL A 3 26.09 6.46 3.40
N LEU A 4 24.88 6.05 3.02
CA LEU A 4 23.67 6.33 3.79
C LEU A 4 23.78 5.69 5.19
N GLY A 5 23.26 6.36 6.22
CA GLY A 5 23.03 5.75 7.52
C GLY A 5 21.95 4.68 7.44
N ASN A 6 21.91 3.76 8.41
CA ASN A 6 20.92 2.67 8.45
C ASN A 6 19.48 3.21 8.53
N ASP A 7 19.28 4.24 9.34
CA ASP A 7 18.05 5.02 9.42
C ASP A 7 17.65 5.69 8.09
N LYS A 8 18.62 6.26 7.34
CA LYS A 8 18.34 6.79 5.98
C LYS A 8 17.83 5.70 5.04
N ARG A 9 18.47 4.53 5.04
CA ARG A 9 18.09 3.40 4.18
C ARG A 9 16.67 2.91 4.49
N TRP A 10 16.35 2.80 5.78
CA TRP A 10 15.01 2.47 6.23
C TRP A 10 13.98 3.48 5.71
N LEU A 11 14.21 4.78 5.93
CA LEU A 11 13.31 5.85 5.49
C LEU A 11 13.10 5.84 3.98
N VAL A 12 14.18 5.70 3.19
CA VAL A 12 14.10 5.63 1.73
C VAL A 12 13.29 4.41 1.28
N THR A 13 13.49 3.26 1.91
CA THR A 13 12.72 2.04 1.59
C THR A 13 11.23 2.25 1.89
N LEU A 14 10.90 2.80 3.06
CA LEU A 14 9.52 3.06 3.45
C LEU A 14 8.84 4.09 2.54
N ALA A 15 9.57 5.14 2.15
CA ALA A 15 9.08 6.16 1.23
C ALA A 15 8.83 5.58 -0.17
N ALA A 16 9.78 4.82 -0.73
CA ALA A 16 9.62 4.18 -2.03
C ALA A 16 8.42 3.21 -2.05
N LEU A 17 8.24 2.40 -1.00
CA LEU A 17 7.08 1.52 -0.86
C LEU A 17 5.75 2.29 -0.95
N ASN A 18 5.66 3.45 -0.28
CA ASN A 18 4.39 4.19 -0.18
C ASN A 18 4.14 5.18 -1.32
N LYS A 19 5.19 5.81 -1.85
CA LYS A 19 5.09 6.83 -2.91
C LYS A 19 5.12 6.23 -4.31
N VAL A 20 5.88 5.16 -4.50
CA VAL A 20 6.08 4.54 -5.82
C VAL A 20 5.23 3.29 -5.96
N LEU A 21 5.40 2.32 -5.06
CA LEU A 21 4.77 0.99 -5.22
C LEU A 21 3.28 1.00 -4.87
N ALA A 22 2.88 1.59 -3.74
CA ALA A 22 1.51 1.51 -3.24
C ALA A 22 0.43 2.03 -4.22
N PRO A 23 0.60 3.18 -4.91
CA PRO A 23 -0.37 3.65 -5.89
C PRO A 23 -0.61 2.64 -7.02
N VAL A 24 0.47 2.01 -7.51
CA VAL A 24 0.39 1.01 -8.59
C VAL A 24 -0.32 -0.25 -8.12
N LEU A 25 0.03 -0.77 -6.93
CA LEU A 25 -0.63 -1.97 -6.40
C LEU A 25 -2.12 -1.72 -6.14
N ARG A 26 -2.50 -0.53 -5.65
CA ARG A 26 -3.91 -0.15 -5.46
C ARG A 26 -4.69 -0.20 -6.78
N ALA A 27 -4.11 0.34 -7.85
CA ALA A 27 -4.73 0.33 -9.18
C ALA A 27 -4.90 -1.09 -9.73
N ILE A 28 -3.88 -1.94 -9.60
CA ILE A 28 -3.92 -3.34 -10.05
C ILE A 28 -4.94 -4.14 -9.25
N VAL A 29 -4.93 -4.00 -7.92
CA VAL A 29 -5.90 -4.65 -7.03
C VAL A 29 -7.32 -4.22 -7.39
N LYS A 30 -7.55 -2.92 -7.62
CA LYS A 30 -8.84 -2.41 -8.07
C LYS A 30 -9.30 -3.11 -9.35
N GLN A 31 -8.46 -3.13 -10.38
CA GLN A 31 -8.79 -3.75 -11.65
C GLN A 31 -9.13 -5.24 -11.51
N GLY A 32 -8.30 -5.99 -10.77
CA GLY A 32 -8.56 -7.41 -10.53
C GLY A 32 -9.83 -7.64 -9.72
N MET A 33 -10.09 -6.85 -8.69
CA MET A 33 -11.27 -6.97 -7.83
C MET A 33 -12.56 -6.55 -8.53
N ASP A 34 -12.51 -5.54 -9.40
CA ASP A 34 -13.66 -5.15 -10.24
C ASP A 34 -14.03 -6.30 -11.19
N TYR A 35 -13.05 -6.84 -11.92
CA TYR A 35 -13.26 -8.00 -12.79
C TYR A 35 -13.79 -9.20 -11.99
N PHE A 36 -13.20 -9.48 -10.84
CA PHE A 36 -13.59 -10.63 -10.03
C PHE A 36 -14.99 -10.46 -9.43
N TYR A 37 -15.39 -9.25 -9.06
CA TYR A 37 -16.75 -8.95 -8.62
C TYR A 37 -17.77 -9.29 -9.71
N GLU A 38 -17.56 -8.80 -10.93
CA GLU A 38 -18.43 -9.10 -12.06
C GLU A 38 -18.44 -10.60 -12.39
N PHE A 39 -17.28 -11.25 -12.38
CA PHE A 39 -17.16 -12.67 -12.65
C PHE A 39 -17.95 -13.53 -11.64
N VAL A 40 -17.81 -13.23 -10.35
CA VAL A 40 -18.56 -13.94 -9.29
C VAL A 40 -20.05 -13.64 -9.40
N ASP A 41 -20.45 -12.38 -9.60
CA ASP A 41 -21.87 -12.01 -9.71
C ASP A 41 -22.55 -12.69 -10.90
N ASN A 42 -21.90 -12.71 -12.07
CA ASN A 42 -22.37 -13.44 -13.26
C ASN A 42 -22.49 -14.94 -12.99
N HIS A 43 -21.52 -15.53 -12.28
CA HIS A 43 -21.59 -16.94 -11.90
C HIS A 43 -22.77 -17.23 -10.96
N LEU A 44 -23.05 -16.37 -9.98
CA LEU A 44 -24.18 -16.52 -9.06
C LEU A 44 -25.54 -16.37 -9.79
N ASN A 45 -25.63 -15.43 -10.73
CA ASN A 45 -26.84 -15.22 -11.54
C ASN A 45 -27.13 -16.43 -12.47
N GLY A 46 -26.10 -17.20 -12.84
CA GLY A 46 -26.22 -18.39 -13.68
C GLY A 46 -26.55 -19.69 -12.94
N LEU A 47 -26.71 -19.67 -11.62
CA LEU A 47 -27.07 -20.86 -10.83
C LEU A 47 -28.55 -21.26 -11.04
N LEU A 48 -28.87 -22.52 -10.74
CA LEU A 48 -30.25 -23.05 -10.81
C LEU A 48 -31.24 -22.22 -9.98
N THR A 49 -30.78 -21.74 -8.82
CA THR A 49 -31.47 -20.72 -8.02
C THR A 49 -30.61 -19.46 -8.08
N PRO A 50 -30.93 -18.50 -8.96
CA PRO A 50 -30.14 -17.29 -9.13
C PRO A 50 -30.08 -16.46 -7.85
N CYS A 51 -28.89 -15.96 -7.55
CA CYS A 51 -28.69 -14.89 -6.59
C CYS A 51 -27.60 -13.95 -7.11
N SER A 52 -27.42 -12.82 -6.43
CA SER A 52 -26.37 -11.85 -6.75
C SER A 52 -25.58 -11.51 -5.48
N LEU A 53 -24.38 -10.96 -5.64
CA LEU A 53 -23.59 -10.42 -4.54
C LEU A 53 -24.36 -9.35 -3.76
N LYS A 54 -25.17 -8.52 -4.45
CA LYS A 54 -25.96 -7.45 -3.81
C LYS A 54 -27.18 -7.96 -3.02
N THR A 55 -27.76 -9.07 -3.45
CA THR A 55 -28.92 -9.68 -2.77
C THR A 55 -28.54 -10.83 -1.86
N LEU A 56 -27.24 -11.10 -1.70
CA LEU A 56 -26.72 -12.27 -1.01
C LEU A 56 -27.16 -12.29 0.46
N THR A 57 -27.96 -13.28 0.82
CA THR A 57 -28.35 -13.54 2.21
C THR A 57 -27.43 -14.57 2.85
N LYS A 58 -27.47 -14.64 4.18
CA LYS A 58 -26.76 -15.70 4.91
C LYS A 58 -27.23 -17.10 4.50
N THR A 59 -28.52 -17.26 4.25
CA THR A 59 -29.11 -18.53 3.81
C THR A 59 -28.50 -18.95 2.46
N ASP A 60 -28.34 -18.00 1.53
CA ASP A 60 -27.68 -18.25 0.25
C ASP A 60 -26.24 -18.70 0.44
N VAL A 61 -25.45 -17.99 1.27
CA VAL A 61 -24.07 -18.39 1.58
C VAL A 61 -23.98 -19.82 2.14
N CYS A 62 -24.93 -20.20 3.01
CA CYS A 62 -25.00 -21.56 3.55
C CYS A 62 -25.36 -22.61 2.48
N HIS A 63 -26.28 -22.31 1.57
CA HIS A 63 -26.67 -23.22 0.49
C HIS A 63 -25.58 -23.39 -0.57
N LEU A 64 -24.90 -22.29 -0.95
CA LEU A 64 -23.79 -22.31 -1.91
C LEU A 64 -22.65 -23.23 -1.45
N ALA A 65 -22.46 -23.37 -0.14
CA ALA A 65 -21.46 -24.26 0.43
C ALA A 65 -21.76 -25.76 0.26
N ALA A 66 -23.02 -26.14 0.02
CA ALA A 66 -23.40 -27.54 -0.15
C ALA A 66 -23.09 -28.07 -1.55
N THR A 67 -22.73 -27.19 -2.50
CA THR A 67 -22.41 -27.56 -3.88
C THR A 67 -20.95 -27.20 -4.20
N PRO A 68 -20.15 -28.09 -4.81
CA PRO A 68 -18.78 -27.76 -5.23
C PRO A 68 -18.78 -26.79 -6.41
N SER A 69 -18.87 -25.48 -6.14
CA SER A 69 -18.87 -24.42 -7.16
C SER A 69 -17.90 -23.30 -6.78
N LEU A 70 -17.65 -22.34 -7.69
CA LEU A 70 -16.90 -21.12 -7.36
C LEU A 70 -17.53 -20.41 -6.15
N ALA A 71 -18.87 -20.38 -6.12
CA ALA A 71 -19.66 -19.73 -5.08
C ALA A 71 -19.51 -20.39 -3.70
N SER A 72 -19.11 -21.67 -3.62
CA SER A 72 -18.90 -22.34 -2.33
C SER A 72 -17.73 -21.77 -1.54
N ALA A 73 -16.79 -21.11 -2.23
CA ALA A 73 -15.68 -20.40 -1.58
C ALA A 73 -16.16 -19.20 -0.74
N LEU A 74 -17.34 -18.64 -1.02
CA LEU A 74 -17.87 -17.48 -0.29
C LEU A 74 -18.11 -17.78 1.20
N LYS A 75 -18.49 -19.01 1.55
CA LYS A 75 -18.77 -19.39 2.94
C LYS A 75 -17.58 -19.19 3.87
N ASP A 76 -16.38 -19.41 3.39
CA ASP A 76 -15.16 -19.36 4.20
C ASP A 76 -14.58 -17.94 4.29
N LEU A 77 -15.22 -16.96 3.64
CA LEU A 77 -14.75 -15.58 3.64
C LEU A 77 -15.25 -14.78 4.84
N ASN A 78 -14.54 -13.69 5.13
CA ASN A 78 -14.73 -12.91 6.33
C ASN A 78 -15.80 -11.81 6.16
N PHE A 79 -17.07 -12.21 6.17
CA PHE A 79 -18.20 -11.26 6.16
C PHE A 79 -18.25 -10.32 7.37
N GLY A 80 -17.47 -10.59 8.43
CA GLY A 80 -17.29 -9.67 9.55
C GLY A 80 -16.63 -8.34 9.16
N ASN A 81 -15.94 -8.31 8.02
CA ASN A 81 -15.23 -7.13 7.54
C ASN A 81 -16.08 -6.11 6.78
N ILE A 82 -17.34 -6.44 6.49
CA ILE A 82 -18.26 -5.56 5.74
C ILE A 82 -19.52 -5.27 6.55
N ASN A 83 -20.30 -4.27 6.11
CA ASN A 83 -21.63 -3.93 6.65
C ASN A 83 -21.70 -3.78 8.19
N ASN A 84 -20.59 -3.37 8.81
CA ASN A 84 -20.44 -3.30 10.27
C ASN A 84 -20.83 -4.62 10.96
N ASN A 85 -20.48 -5.77 10.36
CA ASN A 85 -20.76 -7.09 10.92
C ASN A 85 -19.81 -7.49 12.05
N SER A 86 -18.71 -6.77 12.24
CA SER A 86 -17.75 -7.03 13.33
C SER A 86 -18.45 -7.06 14.68
N GLY A 87 -18.20 -8.12 15.46
CA GLY A 87 -18.82 -8.33 16.77
C GLY A 87 -20.32 -8.70 16.76
N LYS A 88 -20.97 -8.79 15.59
CA LYS A 88 -22.37 -9.24 15.51
C LYS A 88 -22.49 -10.75 15.61
N ASN A 89 -23.58 -11.20 16.22
CA ASN A 89 -23.96 -12.61 16.21
C ASN A 89 -24.15 -13.11 14.77
N LYS A 90 -23.75 -14.36 14.51
CA LYS A 90 -23.81 -14.96 13.17
C LYS A 90 -25.19 -14.84 12.50
N ALA A 91 -26.30 -14.80 13.25
CA ALA A 91 -27.65 -14.69 12.70
C ALA A 91 -28.01 -13.29 12.16
N ALA A 92 -27.34 -12.24 12.63
CA ALA A 92 -27.59 -10.85 12.25
C ALA A 92 -26.58 -10.31 11.22
N CYS A 93 -25.78 -11.20 10.61
CA CYS A 93 -24.76 -10.83 9.65
C CYS A 93 -25.40 -10.43 8.32
N ASN A 94 -25.13 -9.21 7.85
CA ASN A 94 -25.54 -8.77 6.51
C ASN A 94 -24.48 -9.23 5.49
N CYS A 95 -24.82 -10.23 4.68
CA CYS A 95 -23.92 -10.82 3.69
C CYS A 95 -23.92 -10.09 2.33
N THR A 96 -24.68 -9.00 2.17
CA THR A 96 -24.68 -8.21 0.93
C THR A 96 -23.29 -7.65 0.62
N VAL A 97 -22.80 -7.88 -0.60
CA VAL A 97 -21.51 -7.35 -1.09
C VAL A 97 -21.83 -6.28 -2.14
N ASN A 98 -21.75 -5.00 -1.76
CA ASN A 98 -22.25 -3.91 -2.60
C ASN A 98 -21.26 -3.46 -3.69
N SER A 99 -19.99 -3.83 -3.53
CA SER A 99 -18.89 -3.34 -4.36
C SER A 99 -17.72 -4.31 -4.40
N SER A 100 -16.79 -4.09 -5.33
CA SER A 100 -15.49 -4.76 -5.37
C SER A 100 -14.64 -4.47 -4.12
N VAL A 101 -14.84 -3.31 -3.47
CA VAL A 101 -14.20 -2.99 -2.18
C VAL A 101 -14.69 -3.93 -1.08
N ASP A 102 -16.00 -4.15 -0.99
CA ASP A 102 -16.56 -5.10 -0.03
C ASP A 102 -16.03 -6.51 -0.31
N LEU A 103 -16.01 -6.93 -1.59
CA LEU A 103 -15.47 -8.22 -1.99
C LEU A 103 -14.01 -8.38 -1.58
N ALA A 104 -13.16 -7.38 -1.82
CA ALA A 104 -11.76 -7.41 -1.43
C ALA A 104 -11.58 -7.57 0.08
N LYS A 105 -12.39 -6.86 0.89
CA LYS A 105 -12.37 -6.97 2.36
C LYS A 105 -12.67 -8.37 2.86
N LEU A 106 -13.49 -9.15 2.15
CA LEU A 106 -13.81 -10.53 2.53
C LEU A 106 -12.58 -11.46 2.55
N TYR A 107 -11.54 -11.14 1.77
CA TYR A 107 -10.30 -11.90 1.66
C TYR A 107 -9.21 -11.50 2.65
N LEU A 108 -9.47 -10.49 3.49
CA LEU A 108 -8.47 -9.91 4.39
C LEU A 108 -8.72 -10.26 5.86
N PRO A 109 -7.68 -10.27 6.70
CA PRO A 109 -7.88 -10.19 8.14
C PRO A 109 -8.49 -8.83 8.51
N ASN A 110 -9.24 -8.79 9.62
CA ASN A 110 -10.04 -7.62 10.00
C ASN A 110 -9.23 -6.31 10.10
N TYR A 111 -8.01 -6.38 10.63
CA TYR A 111 -7.16 -5.20 10.81
C TYR A 111 -6.70 -4.56 9.47
N LEU A 112 -6.74 -5.30 8.36
CA LEU A 112 -6.41 -4.81 7.01
C LEU A 112 -7.64 -4.37 6.21
N ALA A 113 -8.85 -4.68 6.67
CA ALA A 113 -10.10 -4.45 5.94
C ALA A 113 -10.76 -3.08 6.21
N LYS A 114 -9.99 -2.12 6.75
CA LYS A 114 -10.51 -0.82 7.22
C LYS A 114 -10.62 0.26 6.15
N PHE A 115 -10.13 0.01 4.94
CA PHE A 115 -10.13 0.98 3.85
C PHE A 115 -11.53 1.25 3.28
N SER A 116 -11.78 2.44 2.76
CA SER A 116 -13.07 2.82 2.16
C SER A 116 -13.09 2.66 0.65
N ALA A 117 -11.93 2.75 0.00
CA ALA A 117 -11.78 2.60 -1.44
C ALA A 117 -10.37 2.10 -1.79
N PHE A 118 -10.14 1.76 -3.07
CA PHE A 118 -8.81 1.41 -3.60
C PHE A 118 -7.95 2.66 -3.82
N ASP A 119 -7.81 3.48 -2.79
CA ASP A 119 -7.10 4.76 -2.79
C ASP A 119 -6.13 4.82 -1.60
N LYS A 120 -5.78 6.03 -1.16
CA LYS A 120 -4.89 6.25 -0.02
C LYS A 120 -5.39 5.63 1.29
N SER A 121 -6.69 5.34 1.42
CA SER A 121 -7.25 4.62 2.58
C SER A 121 -6.83 3.14 2.63
N MET A 122 -6.46 2.54 1.47
CA MET A 122 -5.96 1.17 1.40
C MET A 122 -4.45 1.13 1.67
N ASP A 123 -4.07 0.55 2.80
CA ASP A 123 -2.66 0.33 3.15
C ASP A 123 -1.97 -0.61 2.17
N LEU A 124 -0.65 -0.42 1.98
CA LEU A 124 0.15 -1.28 1.14
C LEU A 124 0.08 -2.76 1.57
N SER A 125 -0.02 -3.05 2.86
CA SER A 125 -0.19 -4.43 3.33
C SER A 125 -1.49 -5.05 2.88
N ALA A 126 -2.60 -4.31 2.82
CA ALA A 126 -3.85 -4.83 2.30
C ALA A 126 -3.68 -5.20 0.81
N ALA A 127 -3.04 -4.32 0.02
CA ALA A 127 -2.76 -4.59 -1.40
C ALA A 127 -1.89 -5.84 -1.58
N LEU A 128 -0.78 -5.95 -0.83
CA LEU A 128 0.12 -7.11 -0.90
C LEU A 128 -0.57 -8.41 -0.45
N ASN A 129 -1.43 -8.37 0.57
CA ASN A 129 -2.19 -9.55 1.00
C ASN A 129 -3.19 -10.01 -0.06
N LEU A 130 -3.84 -9.08 -0.77
CA LEU A 130 -4.77 -9.43 -1.86
C LEU A 130 -4.01 -10.03 -3.05
N LEU A 131 -2.87 -9.44 -3.44
CA LEU A 131 -2.03 -9.99 -4.51
C LEU A 131 -1.43 -11.35 -4.15
N GLY A 132 -1.03 -11.53 -2.89
CA GLY A 132 -0.47 -12.76 -2.34
C GLY A 132 -1.48 -13.88 -2.05
N TYR A 133 -2.79 -13.61 -2.17
CA TYR A 133 -3.80 -14.58 -1.74
C TYR A 133 -3.89 -15.77 -2.72
N ARG A 134 -3.52 -16.97 -2.25
CA ARG A 134 -3.40 -18.20 -3.08
C ARG A 134 -4.69 -19.01 -3.22
N LYS A 135 -5.71 -18.71 -2.42
CA LYS A 135 -6.94 -19.51 -2.36
C LYS A 135 -8.05 -18.95 -3.24
N TYR A 136 -7.75 -18.00 -4.13
CA TYR A 136 -8.72 -17.62 -5.16
C TYR A 136 -9.03 -18.86 -6.02
N ARG A 137 -10.32 -19.10 -6.24
CA ARG A 137 -10.77 -20.21 -7.10
C ARG A 137 -10.77 -19.86 -8.58
N SER A 138 -10.46 -18.61 -8.91
CA SER A 138 -10.21 -18.11 -10.26
C SER A 138 -8.91 -17.32 -10.27
N GLN A 139 -8.22 -17.30 -11.42
CA GLN A 139 -7.02 -16.50 -11.58
C GLN A 139 -7.41 -15.04 -11.81
N ILE A 140 -7.26 -14.21 -10.76
CA ILE A 140 -7.65 -12.78 -10.77
C ILE A 140 -6.47 -11.92 -11.21
N PHE A 141 -5.27 -12.27 -10.73
CA PHE A 141 -4.04 -11.56 -11.01
C PHE A 141 -3.16 -12.44 -11.89
N LEU A 142 -3.01 -12.04 -13.16
CA LEU A 142 -2.12 -12.67 -14.11
C LEU A 142 -0.73 -12.07 -14.00
N SER A 143 0.29 -12.92 -13.99
CA SER A 143 1.68 -12.48 -14.03
C SER A 143 2.05 -12.10 -15.46
N SER A 144 2.80 -11.01 -15.62
CA SER A 144 3.47 -10.70 -16.89
C SER A 144 4.69 -11.58 -17.13
N ASP A 145 5.31 -12.08 -16.05
CA ASP A 145 6.44 -13.00 -16.12
C ASP A 145 5.94 -14.46 -16.09
N PRO A 146 6.20 -15.26 -17.15
CA PRO A 146 5.81 -16.67 -17.17
C PRO A 146 6.59 -17.54 -16.18
N LEU A 147 7.73 -17.09 -15.68
CA LEU A 147 8.62 -17.83 -14.78
C LEU A 147 8.29 -17.60 -13.30
N HIS A 148 7.70 -16.47 -12.98
CA HIS A 148 7.42 -16.07 -11.60
C HIS A 148 5.94 -15.76 -11.41
N ASN A 149 5.43 -16.13 -10.23
CA ASN A 149 4.06 -15.84 -9.85
C ASN A 149 4.01 -14.60 -8.95
N ILE A 150 3.15 -13.66 -9.32
CA ILE A 150 2.79 -12.46 -8.55
C ILE A 150 2.47 -12.74 -7.08
N GLN A 151 1.81 -13.87 -6.75
CA GLN A 151 1.50 -14.22 -5.35
C GLN A 151 2.77 -14.35 -4.51
N SER A 152 3.77 -15.09 -5.03
CA SER A 152 5.02 -15.32 -4.30
C SER A 152 5.88 -14.07 -4.18
N MET A 153 5.89 -13.21 -5.20
CA MET A 153 6.62 -11.95 -5.12
C MET A 153 5.94 -10.96 -4.16
N ALA A 154 4.59 -10.94 -4.12
CA ALA A 154 3.86 -10.10 -3.18
C ALA A 154 4.08 -10.56 -1.72
N ASP A 155 4.09 -11.87 -1.48
CA ASP A 155 4.46 -12.45 -0.18
C ASP A 155 5.89 -12.06 0.22
N ASP A 156 6.86 -12.19 -0.70
CA ASP A 156 8.26 -11.87 -0.43
C ASP A 156 8.46 -10.38 -0.09
N VAL A 157 7.83 -9.46 -0.82
CA VAL A 157 7.85 -8.03 -0.48
C VAL A 157 7.16 -7.75 0.85
N ARG A 158 6.03 -8.41 1.13
CA ARG A 158 5.32 -8.25 2.40
C ARG A 158 6.18 -8.68 3.59
N GLU A 159 6.75 -9.87 3.52
CA GLU A 159 7.47 -10.50 4.62
C GLU A 159 8.87 -9.93 4.82
N ASN A 160 9.60 -9.67 3.74
CA ASN A 160 11.03 -9.33 3.79
C ASN A 160 11.33 -7.86 3.51
N VAL A 161 10.32 -7.03 3.22
CA VAL A 161 10.52 -5.59 2.98
C VAL A 161 9.55 -4.75 3.79
N ARG A 162 8.24 -4.90 3.57
CA ARG A 162 7.22 -4.06 4.22
C ARG A 162 7.16 -4.30 5.72
N ASN A 163 7.09 -5.56 6.17
CA ASN A 163 6.98 -5.87 7.60
C ASN A 163 8.21 -5.40 8.40
N PRO A 164 9.45 -5.68 7.98
CA PRO A 164 10.63 -5.08 8.59
C PRO A 164 10.59 -3.55 8.57
N ALA A 165 10.16 -2.92 7.47
CA ALA A 165 10.03 -1.46 7.38
C ALA A 165 9.00 -0.89 8.37
N SER A 166 7.97 -1.66 8.75
CA SER A 166 6.98 -1.24 9.76
C SER A 166 7.42 -1.49 11.22
N HIS A 167 8.52 -2.22 11.43
CA HIS A 167 9.07 -2.55 12.75
C HIS A 167 10.55 -2.14 12.79
N PHE A 168 10.81 -0.84 12.89
CA PHE A 168 12.17 -0.30 12.80
C PHE A 168 13.12 -0.95 13.81
N ASP A 169 14.20 -1.52 13.28
CA ASP A 169 15.39 -1.98 13.98
C ASP A 169 16.61 -1.48 13.20
N GLU A 170 17.31 -0.48 13.74
CA GLU A 170 18.44 0.17 13.06
C GLU A 170 19.53 -0.82 12.63
N SER A 171 19.77 -1.87 13.42
CA SER A 171 20.82 -2.86 13.13
C SER A 171 20.52 -3.70 11.89
N HIS A 172 19.23 -3.83 11.53
CA HIS A 172 18.77 -4.59 10.38
C HIS A 172 19.09 -3.88 9.05
N TRP A 173 19.09 -2.55 9.01
CA TRP A 173 19.12 -1.75 7.77
C TRP A 173 20.53 -1.52 7.20
N SER A 174 21.31 -2.59 7.10
CA SER A 174 22.59 -2.57 6.39
C SER A 174 22.43 -2.25 4.91
N GLN A 175 23.53 -1.90 4.24
CA GLN A 175 23.53 -1.69 2.78
C GLN A 175 23.02 -2.93 2.02
N ILE A 176 23.41 -4.13 2.46
CA ILE A 176 22.99 -5.39 1.83
C ILE A 176 21.47 -5.56 1.91
N VAL A 177 20.89 -5.32 3.09
CA VAL A 177 19.43 -5.42 3.28
C VAL A 177 18.70 -4.39 2.44
N PHE A 178 19.18 -3.15 2.42
CA PHE A 178 18.63 -2.10 1.56
C PHE A 178 18.65 -2.49 0.08
N ASP A 179 19.76 -3.03 -0.42
CA ASP A 179 19.87 -3.49 -1.81
C ASP A 179 18.87 -4.61 -2.10
N GLN A 180 18.79 -5.61 -1.21
CA GLN A 180 17.84 -6.72 -1.30
C GLN A 180 16.38 -6.25 -1.28
N CYS A 181 16.05 -5.25 -0.47
CA CYS A 181 14.70 -4.69 -0.44
C CYS A 181 14.29 -4.16 -1.82
N PHE A 182 15.16 -3.39 -2.48
CA PHE A 182 14.87 -2.87 -3.82
C PHE A 182 14.83 -3.97 -4.88
N ASP A 183 15.67 -4.99 -4.78
CA ASP A 183 15.64 -6.12 -5.72
C ASP A 183 14.33 -6.90 -5.62
N LYS A 184 13.82 -7.13 -4.40
CA LYS A 184 12.52 -7.76 -4.16
C LYS A 184 11.35 -6.93 -4.71
N ILE A 185 11.38 -5.62 -4.50
CA ILE A 185 10.36 -4.72 -5.05
C ILE A 185 10.38 -4.76 -6.59
N LYS A 186 11.57 -4.73 -7.20
CA LYS A 186 11.73 -4.81 -8.66
C LYS A 186 11.20 -6.14 -9.22
N ALA A 187 11.52 -7.26 -8.56
CA ALA A 187 11.00 -8.57 -8.94
C ALA A 187 9.47 -8.64 -8.90
N LEU A 188 8.84 -8.04 -7.88
CA LEU A 188 7.39 -7.89 -7.84
C LEU A 188 6.89 -7.06 -9.03
N VAL A 189 7.49 -5.89 -9.30
CA VAL A 189 7.10 -5.01 -10.43
C VAL A 189 7.10 -5.74 -11.76
N GLN A 190 8.13 -6.55 -12.03
CA GLN A 190 8.25 -7.34 -13.26
C GLN A 190 7.17 -8.42 -13.40
N CYS A 191 6.57 -8.86 -12.29
CA CYS A 191 5.45 -9.80 -12.31
C CYS A 191 4.08 -9.10 -12.44
N LEU A 192 4.01 -7.78 -12.28
CA LEU A 192 2.74 -7.07 -12.34
C LEU A 192 2.20 -7.03 -13.78
N PRO A 193 0.87 -7.07 -13.99
CA PRO A 193 0.23 -6.94 -15.31
C PRO A 193 0.30 -5.51 -15.86
N LEU A 194 1.51 -4.96 -15.98
CA LEU A 194 1.80 -3.64 -16.51
C LEU A 194 2.20 -3.73 -17.99
N ASN A 195 1.96 -2.66 -18.73
CA ASN A 195 2.58 -2.52 -20.05
C ASN A 195 4.06 -2.12 -19.89
N ALA A 196 4.86 -2.39 -20.92
CA ALA A 196 6.30 -2.15 -20.90
C ALA A 196 6.70 -0.69 -20.56
N VAL A 197 5.88 0.30 -20.94
CA VAL A 197 6.15 1.71 -20.65
C VAL A 197 6.01 1.98 -19.14
N LYS A 198 4.88 1.56 -18.54
CA LYS A 198 4.62 1.74 -17.11
C LYS A 198 5.56 0.92 -16.24
N GLU A 199 5.90 -0.30 -16.66
CA GLU A 199 6.88 -1.13 -15.95
C GLU A 199 8.24 -0.42 -15.92
N LYS A 200 8.73 0.04 -17.09
CA LYS A 200 9.99 0.77 -17.18
C LYS A 200 9.98 2.04 -16.32
N GLU A 201 8.93 2.85 -16.42
CA GLU A 201 8.77 4.07 -15.60
C GLU A 201 8.88 3.74 -14.10
N LEU A 202 8.25 2.66 -13.66
CA LEU A 202 8.27 2.25 -12.26
C LEU A 202 9.66 1.75 -11.82
N LEU A 203 10.35 0.99 -12.68
CA LEU A 203 11.71 0.53 -12.42
C LEU A 203 12.73 1.69 -12.39
N ASP A 204 12.53 2.70 -13.23
CA ASP A 204 13.32 3.92 -13.27
C ASP A 204 13.11 4.74 -11.99
N GLN A 205 11.85 4.95 -11.57
CA GLN A 205 11.52 5.60 -10.29
C GLN A 205 12.14 4.85 -9.10
N LEU A 206 12.02 3.53 -9.05
CA LEU A 206 12.64 2.73 -7.97
C LEU A 206 14.16 2.86 -7.96
N SER A 207 14.80 2.96 -9.13
CA SER A 207 16.24 3.16 -9.23
C SER A 207 16.65 4.56 -8.76
N GLU A 208 15.88 5.59 -9.12
CA GLU A 208 16.06 6.95 -8.60
C GLU A 208 15.92 7.00 -7.07
N TRP A 209 14.86 6.42 -6.51
CA TRP A 209 14.67 6.30 -5.07
C TRP A 209 15.83 5.56 -4.39
N LYS A 210 16.36 4.51 -5.02
CA LYS A 210 17.52 3.78 -4.48
C LYS A 210 18.78 4.65 -4.44
N THR A 211 19.00 5.50 -5.46
CA THR A 211 20.22 6.30 -5.60
C THR A 211 20.16 7.62 -4.84
N ILE A 212 19.04 8.35 -4.94
CA ILE A 212 18.90 9.71 -4.40
C ILE A 212 17.66 9.87 -3.50
N GLY A 213 16.97 8.79 -3.12
CA GLY A 213 15.70 8.88 -2.41
C GLY A 213 15.74 9.67 -1.10
N PHE A 214 16.88 9.70 -0.42
CA PHE A 214 17.03 10.51 0.78
C PHE A 214 16.99 12.01 0.47
N GLN A 215 17.62 12.42 -0.64
CA GLN A 215 17.57 13.79 -1.13
C GLN A 215 16.13 14.17 -1.51
N LEU A 216 15.39 13.26 -2.16
CA LEU A 216 13.98 13.47 -2.51
C LEU A 216 13.09 13.71 -1.27
N ILE A 217 13.33 12.98 -0.17
CA ILE A 217 12.59 13.19 1.09
C ILE A 217 12.83 14.60 1.63
N VAL A 218 14.08 15.05 1.63
CA VAL A 218 14.45 16.38 2.14
C VAL A 218 13.89 17.49 1.28
N ASP A 219 13.99 17.36 -0.03
CA ASP A 219 13.49 18.40 -0.93
C ASP A 219 11.98 18.56 -0.82
N GLU A 220 11.25 17.46 -0.55
CA GLU A 220 9.82 17.52 -0.26
C GLU A 220 9.53 18.19 1.10
N ASP A 221 10.25 17.82 2.17
CA ASP A 221 10.10 18.46 3.48
C ASP A 221 10.39 19.98 3.41
N VAL A 222 11.44 20.38 2.68
CA VAL A 222 11.79 21.79 2.46
C VAL A 222 10.70 22.50 1.66
N LYS A 223 10.15 21.85 0.63
CA LYS A 223 9.04 22.41 -0.16
C LYS A 223 7.79 22.61 0.70
N ASP A 224 7.40 21.62 1.49
CA ASP A 224 6.25 21.72 2.39
C ASP A 224 6.41 22.86 3.40
N LEU A 225 7.63 23.05 3.93
CA LEU A 225 7.96 24.20 4.76
C LEU A 225 7.80 25.50 3.98
N MET A 226 8.39 25.63 2.79
CA MET A 226 8.28 26.84 1.96
C MET A 226 6.82 27.20 1.65
N GLU A 227 5.97 26.22 1.36
CA GLU A 227 4.53 26.45 1.14
C GLU A 227 3.83 26.94 2.42
N GLN A 228 4.17 26.43 3.60
CA GLN A 228 3.67 26.96 4.87
C GLN A 228 4.11 28.43 5.09
N PHE A 229 5.38 28.74 4.82
CA PHE A 229 5.89 30.11 4.94
C PHE A 229 5.16 31.11 4.02
N GLN A 230 4.90 30.70 2.77
CA GLN A 230 4.23 31.55 1.78
C GLN A 230 2.74 31.77 2.12
N ASN A 231 2.06 30.75 2.63
CA ASN A 231 0.63 30.82 2.92
C ASN A 231 0.33 31.54 4.25
N ASP A 232 1.13 31.28 5.30
CA ASP A 232 0.79 31.71 6.65
C ASP A 232 1.56 32.97 7.11
N LYS A 233 2.61 33.40 6.39
CA LYS A 233 3.53 34.47 6.82
C LYS A 233 3.85 34.38 8.32
N PRO A 234 4.38 33.24 8.77
CA PRO A 234 4.50 32.94 10.19
C PRO A 234 5.35 33.99 10.90
N THR A 235 4.95 34.33 12.12
CA THR A 235 5.70 35.22 12.99
C THR A 235 7.03 34.58 13.41
N ARG A 236 8.01 35.40 13.78
CA ARG A 236 9.35 34.95 14.21
C ARG A 236 9.32 33.85 15.28
N ASP A 237 8.38 33.92 16.22
CA ASP A 237 8.22 32.94 17.30
C ASP A 237 7.65 31.60 16.79
N GLU A 238 6.81 31.63 15.75
CA GLU A 238 6.30 30.43 15.08
C GLU A 238 7.39 29.77 14.24
N ILE A 239 8.22 30.59 13.60
CA ILE A 239 9.42 30.14 12.88
C ILE A 239 10.38 29.43 13.84
N GLU A 240 10.69 30.03 15.00
CA GLU A 240 11.55 29.41 16.01
C GLU A 240 10.96 28.09 16.53
N LYS A 241 9.65 28.01 16.77
CA LYS A 241 8.99 26.75 17.18
C LYS A 241 9.02 25.67 16.09
N ILE A 242 8.79 26.03 14.83
CA ILE A 242 8.88 25.10 13.69
C ILE A 242 10.33 24.60 13.58
N MET A 243 11.30 25.51 13.65
CA MET A 243 12.72 25.17 13.64
C MET A 243 13.10 24.25 14.81
N GLU A 244 12.62 24.52 16.02
CA GLU A 244 12.93 23.73 17.22
C GLU A 244 12.31 22.32 17.16
N LYS A 245 11.09 22.21 16.65
CA LYS A 245 10.39 20.93 16.40
C LYS A 245 11.10 20.08 15.34
N HIS A 246 11.60 20.70 14.28
CA HIS A 246 12.37 20.00 13.26
C HIS A 246 13.80 19.70 13.71
N SER A 247 14.42 20.58 14.52
CA SER A 247 15.76 20.38 15.09
C SER A 247 15.80 19.25 16.13
N THR A 248 14.75 19.05 16.92
CA THR A 248 14.62 17.87 17.81
C THR A 248 14.39 16.57 17.06
N ARG A 249 13.73 16.61 15.90
CA ARG A 249 13.55 15.44 15.01
C ARG A 249 14.82 15.11 14.21
N ASN A 250 15.71 16.08 14.00
CA ASN A 250 16.81 16.05 13.02
C ASN A 250 18.23 16.28 13.61
N ARG A 251 18.39 16.31 14.94
CA ARG A 251 19.62 16.76 15.63
C ARG A 251 20.90 16.01 15.26
N THR A 252 20.81 14.82 14.66
CA THR A 252 21.98 14.03 14.23
C THR A 252 22.27 14.09 12.73
N PHE A 253 21.50 14.84 11.92
CA PHE A 253 21.38 14.45 10.51
C PHE A 253 21.45 15.53 9.41
N PHE A 254 21.18 16.80 9.73
CA PHE A 254 21.02 17.85 8.70
C PHE A 254 21.64 19.22 9.03
N SER A 255 22.68 19.29 9.87
CA SER A 255 23.23 20.61 10.26
C SER A 255 23.68 21.43 9.04
N GLU A 256 24.34 20.81 8.06
CA GLU A 256 24.94 21.55 6.93
C GLU A 256 23.93 22.18 5.95
N ARG A 257 22.72 21.63 5.79
CA ARG A 257 21.69 22.22 4.90
C ARG A 257 20.69 23.10 5.64
N MET A 258 20.49 22.88 6.94
CA MET A 258 19.71 23.79 7.77
C MET A 258 20.40 25.13 7.93
N ASP A 259 21.74 25.16 8.00
CA ASP A 259 22.50 26.43 8.02
C ASP A 259 22.26 27.25 6.73
N THR A 260 22.22 26.60 5.57
CA THR A 260 21.91 27.25 4.29
C THR A 260 20.48 27.77 4.25
N PHE A 261 19.49 26.99 4.70
CA PHE A 261 18.10 27.42 4.78
C PHE A 261 17.91 28.57 5.78
N GLN A 262 18.55 28.49 6.94
CA GLN A 262 18.52 29.51 7.98
C GLN A 262 19.15 30.82 7.47
N ASN A 263 20.21 30.76 6.69
CA ASN A 263 20.81 31.95 6.05
C ASN A 263 19.89 32.58 5.00
N VAL A 264 19.16 31.78 4.21
CA VAL A 264 18.19 32.28 3.22
C VAL A 264 17.00 32.94 3.91
N VAL A 265 16.39 32.26 4.89
CA VAL A 265 15.24 32.78 5.65
C VAL A 265 15.61 34.04 6.44
N LEU A 266 16.80 34.09 7.07
CA LEU A 266 17.26 35.28 7.77
C LEU A 266 17.56 36.45 6.83
N SER A 267 18.00 36.19 5.59
CA SER A 267 18.21 37.24 4.59
C SER A 267 16.90 37.84 4.07
N GLU A 268 15.84 37.04 3.95
CA GLU A 268 14.51 37.51 3.52
C GLU A 268 13.73 38.23 4.64
N LEU A 269 14.15 38.10 5.90
CA LEU A 269 13.57 38.82 7.04
C LEU A 269 14.28 40.15 7.35
N GLN A 270 15.36 40.48 6.62
CA GLN A 270 16.12 41.73 6.77
C GLN A 270 15.74 42.82 5.75
N ASP A 271 14.90 42.49 4.77
CA ASP A 271 14.23 43.42 3.84
C ASP A 271 12.76 43.65 4.24
#